data_AF-A0A842VWS1-F1
#
_entry.id   AF-A0A842VWS1-F1
#
_cell.length_a   1.000
_cell.length_b   1.000
_cell.length_c   1.000
_cell.angle_alpha   90.00
_cell.angle_beta   90.00
_cell.angle_gamma   90.00
#
_symmetry.space_group_name_H-M   'P 1'
#
loop_
_entity.id
_entity.type
_entity.pdbx_description
1 polymer ?
#
loop_
_entity_poly.entity_id
_entity_poly.type
_entity_poly.pdbx_seq_one_letter_code
_entity_poly.pdbx_strand_id
1 'polypeptide(L)'
;MTDILIPLLLTAVAGLSTGIGSAIAYFIKRPKTVYLSFALGLSAGVMVYVSFVELLPAGFESMGDPLGVLVFFIGMAIVGIIDALLPEYENPHHPT
;
A
#
# COMPACT_ATOMS: atom_id res chain seq x y z
N MET A 1 19.52 -14.58 -17.13
CA MET A 1 20.13 -14.05 -15.88
C MET A 1 19.63 -12.64 -15.57
N THR A 2 19.44 -11.79 -16.58
CA THR A 2 18.84 -10.45 -16.45
C THR A 2 17.38 -10.45 -15.98
N ASP A 3 16.64 -11.52 -16.24
CA ASP A 3 15.19 -11.64 -15.93
C ASP A 3 14.88 -11.54 -14.43
N ILE A 4 15.83 -11.93 -13.58
CA ILE A 4 15.70 -11.87 -12.12
C ILE A 4 16.47 -10.68 -11.55
N LEU A 5 17.60 -10.31 -12.18
CA LEU A 5 18.48 -9.26 -11.67
C LEU A 5 17.79 -7.89 -11.64
N ILE A 6 17.02 -7.55 -12.68
CA ILE A 6 16.35 -6.24 -12.78
C ILE A 6 15.23 -6.10 -11.72
N PRO A 7 14.25 -7.04 -11.62
CA PRO A 7 13.23 -6.97 -10.57
C PRO A 7 13.82 -6.97 -9.15
N LEU A 8 14.89 -7.72 -8.93
CA LEU A 8 15.57 -7.77 -7.63
C LEU A 8 16.17 -6.42 -7.27
N LEU A 9 16.88 -5.77 -8.20
CA LEU A 9 17.47 -4.45 -7.98
C LEU A 9 16.38 -3.40 -7.75
N LEU A 10 15.31 -3.40 -8.56
CA LEU A 10 14.19 -2.47 -8.40
C LEU A 10 13.51 -2.63 -7.02
N THR A 11 13.26 -3.87 -6.59
CA THR A 11 12.67 -4.16 -5.29
C THR A 11 13.60 -3.76 -4.13
N ALA A 12 14.91 -3.98 -4.28
CA ALA A 12 15.91 -3.56 -3.29
C ALA A 12 15.94 -2.03 -3.14
N VAL A 13 15.91 -1.29 -4.26
CA VAL A 13 15.87 0.18 -4.23
C VAL A 13 14.55 0.68 -3.63
N ALA A 14 13.42 0.07 -3.95
CA ALA A 14 12.13 0.39 -3.34
C ALA A 14 12.16 0.17 -1.81
N GLY A 15 12.69 -0.96 -1.34
CA GLY A 15 12.84 -1.23 0.10
C GLY A 15 13.80 -0.27 0.81
N LEU A 16 14.91 0.10 0.16
CA LEU A 16 15.83 1.12 0.68
C LEU A 16 15.16 2.49 0.78
N SER A 17 14.27 2.84 -0.15
CA SER A 17 13.48 4.08 -0.08
C SER A 17 12.63 4.14 1.19
N THR A 18 11.94 3.05 1.55
CA THR A 18 11.18 2.95 2.81
C THR A 18 12.10 3.09 4.04
N GLY A 19 13.27 2.44 4.01
CA GLY A 19 14.26 2.55 5.09
C GLY A 19 14.83 3.96 5.27
N ILE A 20 15.07 4.68 4.17
CA ILE A 20 15.50 6.09 4.22
C ILE A 20 14.36 6.96 4.77
N GLY A 21 13.12 6.74 4.34
CA GLY A 21 11.95 7.44 4.84
C GLY A 21 11.75 7.27 6.34
N SER A 22 11.90 6.05 6.86
CA SER A 22 11.79 5.75 8.30
C SER A 22 12.96 6.33 9.10
N ALA A 23 14.19 6.29 8.58
CA ALA A 23 15.35 6.93 9.20
C ALA A 23 15.15 8.44 9.33
N ILE A 24 14.68 9.12 8.28
CA ILE A 24 14.38 10.56 8.32
C ILE A 24 13.28 10.84 9.36
N ALA A 25 12.21 10.03 9.38
CA ALA A 25 11.12 10.18 10.36
C ALA A 25 11.62 10.04 11.81
N TYR A 26 12.60 9.16 12.07
CA TYR A 26 13.20 8.98 13.40
C TYR A 26 13.92 10.23 13.92
N PHE A 27 14.57 11.02 13.05
CA PHE A 27 15.25 12.25 13.46
C PHE A 27 14.28 13.42 13.72
N ILE A 28 13.03 13.35 13.25
CA ILE A 28 12.03 14.39 13.41
C ILE A 28 11.29 14.21 14.75
N LYS A 29 11.74 14.91 15.80
CA LYS A 29 11.15 14.83 17.15
C LYS A 29 9.70 15.31 17.25
N ARG A 30 9.25 16.23 16.38
CA ARG A 30 7.87 16.75 16.33
C ARG A 30 7.45 17.00 14.87
N PRO A 31 6.95 15.98 14.16
CA PRO A 31 6.43 16.19 12.81
C PRO A 31 5.20 17.09 12.90
N LYS A 32 5.15 18.14 12.07
CA LYS A 32 3.91 18.92 11.94
C LYS A 32 2.88 18.05 11.25
N THR A 33 1.68 17.96 11.82
CA THR A 33 0.55 17.17 11.29
C THR A 33 0.28 17.45 9.82
N VAL A 34 0.42 18.71 9.38
CA VAL A 34 0.23 19.11 7.97
C VAL A 34 1.16 18.36 7.01
N TYR A 35 2.46 18.22 7.34
CA TYR A 35 3.40 17.50 6.47
C TYR A 35 3.13 15.98 6.49
N LEU A 36 2.75 15.44 7.65
CA LEU A 36 2.41 14.02 7.77
C LEU A 36 1.15 13.68 6.96
N SER A 37 0.08 14.47 7.09
CA SER A 37 -1.15 14.29 6.32
C SER A 37 -0.92 14.46 4.82
N PHE A 38 -0.06 15.40 4.41
CA PHE A 38 0.32 15.55 3.01
C PHE A 38 1.06 14.31 2.47
N ALA A 39 2.05 13.80 3.21
CA ALA A 39 2.80 12.61 2.80
C ALA A 39 1.92 11.35 2.75
N LEU A 40 1.04 11.16 3.75
CA LEU A 40 0.08 10.06 3.78
C LEU A 40 -0.93 10.17 2.61
N GLY A 41 -1.44 11.37 2.35
CA GLY A 41 -2.34 11.62 1.22
C GLY A 41 -1.69 11.36 -0.13
N LEU A 42 -0.42 11.78 -0.31
CA LEU A 42 0.37 11.49 -1.50
C LEU A 42 0.54 9.97 -1.69
N SER A 43 0.91 9.25 -0.62
CA SER A 43 1.09 7.80 -0.67
C SER A 43 -0.22 7.07 -0.98
N ALA A 44 -1.32 7.48 -0.36
CA ALA A 44 -2.64 6.92 -0.63
C ALA A 44 -3.04 7.15 -2.10
N GLY A 45 -2.80 8.34 -2.64
CA GLY A 45 -3.06 8.66 -4.04
C GLY A 45 -2.28 7.79 -5.02
N VAL A 46 -0.97 7.61 -4.81
CA VAL A 46 -0.13 6.74 -5.66
C VAL A 46 -0.63 5.30 -5.62
N MET A 47 -0.98 4.78 -4.43
CA MET A 47 -1.45 3.40 -4.30
C MET A 47 -2.82 3.18 -4.93
N VAL A 48 -3.73 4.16 -4.88
CA VAL A 48 -5.00 4.12 -5.60
C VAL A 48 -4.77 4.12 -7.10
N TYR A 49 -3.87 4.97 -7.62
CA TYR A 49 -3.53 5.00 -9.04
C TYR A 49 -2.98 3.64 -9.52
N VAL A 50 -1.95 3.11 -8.86
CA VAL A 50 -1.35 1.81 -9.20
C VAL A 50 -2.40 0.70 -9.15
N SER A 51 -3.25 0.67 -8.12
CA SER A 51 -4.27 -0.37 -7.96
C SER A 51 -5.32 -0.34 -9.07
N PHE A 52 -5.88 0.83 -9.40
CA PHE A 52 -7.00 0.94 -10.34
C PHE A 52 -6.57 1.08 -11.80
N VAL A 53 -5.42 1.72 -12.07
CA VAL A 53 -4.98 2.05 -13.44
C VAL A 53 -4.00 1.02 -13.97
N GLU A 54 -3.22 0.37 -13.11
CA GLU A 54 -2.23 -0.63 -13.54
C GLU A 54 -2.69 -2.06 -13.20
N LEU A 55 -2.94 -2.34 -11.91
CA LEU A 55 -3.17 -3.71 -11.44
C LEU A 55 -4.56 -4.25 -11.83
N LEU A 56 -5.62 -3.46 -11.68
CA LEU A 56 -6.99 -3.88 -11.99
C LEU A 56 -7.18 -4.27 -13.48
N PRO A 57 -6.81 -3.43 -14.47
CA PRO A 57 -6.93 -3.81 -15.88
C PRO A 57 -6.03 -5.00 -16.23
N ALA A 58 -4.79 -5.07 -15.71
CA ALA A 58 -3.92 -6.23 -15.92
C ALA A 58 -4.53 -7.54 -15.38
N GLY A 59 -5.27 -7.46 -14.26
CA GLY A 59 -6.04 -8.56 -13.71
C GLY A 59 -7.20 -8.99 -14.60
N PHE A 60 -7.95 -8.04 -15.15
CA PHE A 60 -9.03 -8.34 -16.12
C PHE A 60 -8.49 -8.93 -17.41
N GLU A 61 -7.37 -8.44 -17.94
CA GLU A 61 -6.72 -9.02 -19.14
C GLU A 61 -6.26 -10.47 -18.90
N SER A 62 -5.85 -10.80 -17.67
CA SER A 62 -5.32 -12.13 -17.32
C SER A 62 -6.41 -13.17 -17.06
N MET A 63 -7.56 -12.80 -16.46
CA MET A 63 -8.61 -13.75 -16.04
C MET A 63 -9.98 -13.55 -16.72
N GLY A 64 -10.17 -12.47 -17.46
CA GLY A 64 -11.46 -12.08 -18.06
C GLY A 64 -12.40 -11.38 -17.07
N ASP A 65 -13.33 -10.58 -17.61
CA ASP A 65 -14.19 -9.66 -16.85
C ASP A 65 -14.96 -10.30 -15.67
N PRO A 66 -15.75 -11.39 -15.82
CA PRO A 66 -16.58 -11.88 -14.73
C PRO A 66 -15.76 -12.52 -13.59
N LEU A 67 -14.67 -13.19 -13.91
CA LEU A 67 -13.78 -13.80 -12.90
C LEU A 67 -12.91 -12.76 -12.22
N GLY A 68 -12.39 -11.77 -12.97
CA GLY A 68 -11.60 -10.68 -12.39
C GLY A 68 -12.40 -9.86 -11.38
N VAL A 69 -13.68 -9.59 -11.65
CA VAL A 69 -14.54 -8.84 -10.72
C VAL A 69 -14.77 -9.65 -9.44
N LEU A 70 -15.03 -10.95 -9.56
CA LEU A 70 -15.21 -11.84 -8.42
C LEU A 70 -13.95 -11.88 -7.55
N VAL A 71 -12.77 -12.09 -8.16
CA VAL A 71 -11.48 -12.15 -7.44
C VAL A 71 -11.14 -10.80 -6.79
N PHE A 72 -11.46 -9.68 -7.43
CA PHE A 72 -11.29 -8.34 -6.86
C PHE A 72 -12.10 -8.16 -5.56
N PHE A 73 -13.40 -8.50 -5.59
CA PHE A 73 -14.25 -8.42 -4.38
C PHE A 73 -13.83 -9.41 -3.29
N ILE A 74 -13.38 -10.61 -3.67
CA ILE A 74 -12.80 -11.56 -2.71
C ILE A 74 -11.55 -10.98 -2.06
N GLY A 75 -10.65 -10.37 -2.84
CA GLY A 75 -9.44 -9.71 -2.31
C GLY A 75 -9.79 -8.58 -1.33
N MET A 76 -10.77 -7.75 -1.68
CA MET A 76 -11.28 -6.69 -0.79
C MET A 76 -11.86 -7.26 0.51
N ALA A 77 -12.66 -8.33 0.43
CA ALA A 77 -13.22 -8.99 1.61
C ALA A 77 -12.12 -9.58 2.50
N ILE A 78 -11.08 -10.20 1.92
CA ILE A 78 -9.93 -10.73 2.66
C ILE A 78 -9.21 -9.62 3.42
N VAL A 79 -8.92 -8.48 2.76
CA VAL A 79 -8.29 -7.33 3.43
C VAL A 79 -9.16 -6.81 4.56
N GLY A 80 -10.47 -6.69 4.36
CA GLY A 80 -11.40 -6.28 5.41
C GLY A 80 -11.48 -7.25 6.58
N ILE A 81 -11.39 -8.56 6.34
CA ILE A 81 -11.31 -9.58 7.39
C ILE A 81 -9.99 -9.46 8.16
N ILE A 82 -8.87 -9.25 7.47
CA ILE A 82 -7.56 -9.04 8.11
C ILE A 82 -7.61 -7.79 9.01
N ASP A 83 -8.21 -6.71 8.52
CA ASP A 83 -8.39 -5.47 9.29
C ASP A 83 -9.29 -5.67 10.51
N ALA A 84 -10.41 -6.40 10.38
CA ALA A 84 -11.30 -6.71 11.49
C ALA A 84 -10.68 -7.64 12.54
N LEU A 85 -9.69 -8.46 12.16
CA LEU A 85 -8.97 -9.34 13.07
C LEU A 85 -7.83 -8.63 13.81
N LEU A 86 -7.41 -7.44 13.37
CA LEU A 86 -6.40 -6.63 14.04
C LEU A 86 -7.01 -6.03 15.33
N PRO A 87 -6.51 -6.40 16.52
CA PRO A 87 -7.06 -5.94 17.80
C PRO A 87 -6.82 -4.44 18.02
N GLU A 88 -7.82 -3.74 18.56
CA GLU A 88 -7.92 -2.27 18.72
C GLU A 88 -6.89 -1.60 19.66
N TYR A 89 -5.85 -2.29 20.14
CA TYR A 89 -4.89 -1.77 21.13
C TYR A 89 -4.12 -0.51 20.65
N GLU A 90 -4.14 -0.20 19.35
CA GLU A 90 -3.56 1.01 18.74
C GLU A 90 -4.59 1.93 18.07
N ASN A 91 -5.90 1.76 18.33
CA ASN A 91 -6.97 2.53 17.66
C ASN A 91 -7.32 3.81 18.45
N PRO A 92 -6.91 5.03 18.02
CA PRO A 92 -7.23 6.29 18.71
C PRO A 92 -8.64 6.82 18.39
N HIS A 93 -9.50 6.02 17.73
CA HIS A 93 -10.79 6.45 17.21
C HIS A 93 -12.00 6.17 18.11
N HIS A 94 -11.80 5.72 19.35
CA HIS A 94 -12.85 5.73 20.37
C HIS A 94 -12.80 7.03 21.18
N PRO A 95 -13.76 7.95 21.04
CA PRO A 95 -14.02 8.94 22.07
C PRO A 95 -14.68 8.22 23.25
N THR A 96 -14.00 8.14 24.39
CA THR A 96 -14.67 7.95 25.69
C THR A 96 -15.49 9.18 26.02
#